data_AF-A0A2E2V986-F1
#
_entry.id   AF-A0A2E2V986-F1
#
_cell.length_a   1.000
_cell.length_b   1.000
_cell.length_c   1.000
_cell.angle_alpha   90.00
_cell.angle_beta   90.00
_cell.angle_gamma   90.00
#
_symmetry.space_group_name_H-M   'P 1'
#
loop_
_entity.id
_entity.type
_entity.pdbx_description
1 polymer ?
#
loop_
_entity_poly.entity_id
_entity_poly.type
_entity_poly.pdbx_seq_one_letter_code
_entity_poly.pdbx_strand_id
1 'polypeptide(L)'
;MKRFTTILIILSLNVMLGQLSPYDEVNYSSANPNTMFKEVNTDYIQQNIRSRENAIILLTGYWPPTNEMIRHFSQDENLNPLGWQGENWENRGYDIISYFPEFSNPDCSNCGQGFGTLEVDYQDTSQDFWPIFNDHRPIATITFSRGYMDQSWELEFNAYNRFSWINDFTSPFQPTPSPPDSDVSVMFERNSNLPINEIINAIDSMGIGLNPYVDLNGDPGGYVSEFMAYHGTWYRDLNLTGDEKCLTAGHIHVGGLIDTQTAIEATNQTVRTLIDYLNQFTYVPGDANLDETIDVLDLVVIMNSILGNNELSNIQIYASDINEDQIINIQDIILLINIILNN
;
A
#
# COMPACT_ATOMS: atom_id res chain seq x y z
N MET A 1 29.17 -23.92 15.25
CA MET A 1 29.67 -22.53 15.09
C MET A 1 29.44 -22.13 13.64
N LYS A 2 28.22 -21.66 13.32
CA LYS A 2 27.85 -21.28 11.95
C LYS A 2 28.50 -19.92 11.65
N ARG A 3 29.31 -19.85 10.59
CA ARG A 3 29.80 -18.60 10.02
C ARG A 3 28.65 -17.96 9.25
N PHE A 4 28.28 -16.74 9.62
CA PHE A 4 27.41 -15.90 8.84
C PHE A 4 28.24 -15.25 7.73
N THR A 5 27.83 -15.41 6.49
CA THR A 5 28.38 -14.71 5.35
C THR A 5 27.38 -13.61 5.01
N THR A 6 27.66 -12.38 5.44
CA THR A 6 26.91 -11.18 5.04
C THR A 6 27.26 -10.90 3.57
N ILE A 7 26.29 -11.07 2.66
CA ILE A 7 26.43 -10.68 1.26
C ILE A 7 25.83 -9.28 1.13
N LEU A 8 26.70 -8.30 0.93
CA LEU A 8 26.32 -6.92 0.61
C LEU A 8 25.95 -6.89 -0.89
N ILE A 9 24.66 -6.90 -1.23
CA ILE A 9 24.21 -6.75 -2.62
C ILE A 9 24.17 -5.25 -2.95
N ILE A 10 25.18 -4.78 -3.69
CA ILE A 10 25.19 -3.46 -4.31
C ILE A 10 24.49 -3.59 -5.67
N LEU A 11 23.23 -3.19 -5.74
CA LEU A 11 22.56 -2.97 -7.03
C LEU A 11 22.92 -1.58 -7.54
N SER A 12 23.99 -1.51 -8.32
CA SER A 12 24.28 -0.37 -9.19
C SER A 12 23.61 -0.59 -10.55
N LEU A 13 22.46 0.05 -10.80
CA LEU A 13 21.94 0.18 -12.17
C LEU A 13 22.41 1.50 -12.76
N ASN A 14 23.56 1.45 -13.44
CA ASN A 14 24.02 2.47 -14.37
C ASN A 14 23.60 2.07 -15.78
N VAL A 15 22.55 2.67 -16.33
CA VAL A 15 22.41 2.88 -17.79
C VAL A 15 21.73 4.22 -18.03
N MET A 16 22.50 5.31 -17.93
CA MET A 16 22.25 6.56 -18.63
C MET A 16 23.20 6.62 -19.81
N LEU A 17 22.72 6.29 -21.01
CA LEU A 17 23.42 6.55 -22.28
C LEU A 17 22.58 7.53 -23.09
N GLY A 18 22.95 8.80 -23.04
CA GLY A 18 22.27 9.88 -23.78
C GLY A 18 22.89 11.25 -23.55
N GLN A 19 24.14 11.43 -23.99
CA GLN A 19 24.81 12.72 -24.30
C GLN A 19 24.87 13.80 -23.19
N LEU A 20 25.91 13.72 -22.34
CA LEU A 20 26.47 14.90 -21.67
C LEU A 20 27.80 15.30 -22.34
N SER A 21 27.99 16.62 -22.47
CA SER A 21 29.08 17.29 -23.17
C SER A 21 30.40 17.17 -22.37
N PRO A 22 31.59 17.14 -23.00
CA PRO A 22 32.88 17.04 -22.29
C PRO A 22 33.26 18.25 -21.41
N TYR A 23 32.33 19.19 -21.19
CA TYR A 23 32.52 20.42 -20.42
C TYR A 23 31.50 20.60 -19.29
N ASP A 24 30.63 19.63 -19.03
CA ASP A 24 29.78 19.69 -17.84
C ASP A 24 30.57 19.17 -16.63
N GLU A 25 30.89 20.08 -15.70
CA GLU A 25 31.44 19.71 -14.41
C GLU A 25 30.41 18.84 -13.67
N VAL A 26 30.66 17.53 -13.64
CA VAL A 26 29.93 16.59 -12.78
C VAL A 26 30.28 16.94 -11.34
N ASN A 27 29.44 17.74 -10.71
CA ASN A 27 29.50 18.01 -9.30
C ASN A 27 29.02 16.73 -8.58
N TYR A 28 29.95 15.84 -8.25
CA TYR A 28 29.70 14.74 -7.32
C TYR A 28 29.48 15.33 -5.94
N SER A 29 28.32 15.92 -5.69
CA SER A 29 27.90 16.21 -4.32
C SER A 29 27.72 14.87 -3.63
N SER A 30 28.58 14.66 -2.63
CA SER A 30 28.55 13.59 -1.64
C SER A 30 27.14 13.13 -1.29
N ALA A 31 26.94 11.81 -1.13
CA ALA A 31 25.73 11.24 -0.55
C ALA A 31 25.27 12.05 0.67
N ASN A 32 23.98 12.41 0.69
CA ASN A 32 23.38 13.19 1.76
C ASN A 32 23.55 12.43 3.11
N PRO A 33 24.26 13.00 4.11
CA PRO A 33 24.48 12.34 5.39
C PRO A 33 23.20 12.14 6.22
N ASN A 34 22.05 12.67 5.78
CA ASN A 34 20.74 12.43 6.37
C ASN A 34 19.95 11.28 5.73
N THR A 35 20.57 10.51 4.82
CA THR A 35 19.92 9.29 4.28
C THR A 35 19.97 8.22 5.37
N MET A 36 18.96 8.19 6.24
CA MET A 36 18.77 7.07 7.14
C MET A 36 18.24 5.89 6.32
N PHE A 37 19.11 4.91 6.08
CA PHE A 37 18.68 3.60 5.62
C PHE A 37 18.12 2.85 6.83
N LYS A 38 16.80 2.79 6.95
CA LYS A 38 16.15 1.86 7.89
C LYS A 38 16.17 0.49 7.22
N GLU A 39 17.03 -0.41 7.71
CA GLU A 39 17.02 -1.81 7.28
C GLU A 39 15.68 -2.42 7.72
N VAL A 40 14.77 -2.61 6.76
CA VAL A 40 13.58 -3.45 6.95
C VAL A 40 14.03 -4.90 6.76
N ASN A 41 14.03 -5.67 7.83
CA ASN A 41 14.33 -7.10 7.77
C ASN A 41 13.17 -7.82 7.07
N THR A 42 13.34 -8.16 5.79
CA THR A 42 12.34 -8.85 4.95
C THR A 42 12.54 -10.37 4.91
N ASP A 43 13.52 -10.92 5.63
CA ASP A 43 13.98 -12.31 5.47
C ASP A 43 12.97 -13.39 5.92
N TYR A 44 11.82 -13.00 6.48
CA TYR A 44 10.83 -13.94 7.04
C TYR A 44 9.42 -13.86 6.46
N ILE A 45 9.16 -13.00 5.46
CA ILE A 45 7.85 -12.94 4.84
C ILE A 45 7.96 -13.63 3.49
N GLN A 46 7.21 -14.71 3.31
CA GLN A 46 6.91 -15.25 1.99
C GLN A 46 6.10 -14.16 1.27
N GLN A 47 6.79 -13.22 0.60
CA GLN A 47 6.16 -12.01 0.07
C GLN A 47 5.16 -12.36 -1.02
N ASN A 48 5.41 -13.45 -1.75
CA ASN A 48 4.59 -13.85 -2.88
C ASN A 48 3.19 -14.31 -2.44
N ILE A 49 2.16 -13.92 -3.20
CA ILE A 49 0.76 -14.26 -2.97
C ILE A 49 0.19 -14.86 -4.25
N ARG A 50 -0.56 -15.93 -4.10
CA ARG A 50 -1.50 -16.36 -5.12
C ARG A 50 -2.48 -15.22 -5.40
N SER A 51 -2.64 -14.86 -6.67
CA SER A 51 -3.57 -13.81 -7.09
C SER A 51 -4.94 -14.02 -6.44
N ARG A 52 -5.43 -12.97 -5.77
CA ARG A 52 -6.79 -12.91 -5.24
C ARG A 52 -7.64 -12.29 -6.34
N GLU A 53 -8.64 -13.02 -6.82
CA GLU A 53 -9.58 -12.49 -7.80
C GLU A 53 -10.20 -11.20 -7.22
N ASN A 54 -10.02 -10.07 -7.92
CA ASN A 54 -10.45 -8.73 -7.51
C ASN A 54 -9.94 -8.34 -6.10
N ALA A 55 -8.63 -8.45 -5.86
CA ALA A 55 -8.02 -8.08 -4.60
C ALA A 55 -8.36 -6.63 -4.19
N ILE A 56 -8.76 -6.42 -2.93
CA ILE A 56 -9.25 -5.11 -2.48
C ILE A 56 -8.10 -4.25 -1.95
N ILE A 57 -7.98 -3.02 -2.47
CA ILE A 57 -7.21 -1.93 -1.86
C ILE A 57 -8.21 -0.99 -1.18
N LEU A 58 -8.03 -0.78 0.13
CA LEU A 58 -8.98 0.00 0.93
C LEU A 58 -8.41 1.38 1.29
N LEU A 59 -9.16 2.42 0.93
CA LEU A 59 -8.79 3.82 1.15
C LEU A 59 -9.67 4.45 2.24
N THR A 60 -9.07 5.27 3.10
CA THR A 60 -9.83 6.13 4.03
C THR A 60 -9.39 7.59 3.94
N GLY A 61 -10.24 8.55 4.29
CA GLY A 61 -9.92 9.97 4.16
C GLY A 61 -10.61 10.87 5.18
N TYR A 62 -9.83 11.50 6.07
CA TYR A 62 -10.35 12.50 7.02
C TYR A 62 -10.21 13.93 6.53
N TRP A 63 -11.37 14.59 6.47
CA TRP A 63 -11.57 15.97 6.03
C TRP A 63 -11.26 16.23 4.54
N PRO A 64 -11.95 17.20 3.91
CA PRO A 64 -11.59 17.63 2.57
C PRO A 64 -10.19 18.23 2.51
N PRO A 65 -9.41 17.99 1.44
CA PRO A 65 -9.87 17.36 0.18
C PRO A 65 -9.88 15.82 0.21
N THR A 66 -9.44 15.17 1.29
CA THR A 66 -9.15 13.72 1.28
C THR A 66 -10.36 12.81 1.22
N ASN A 67 -11.48 13.17 1.85
CA ASN A 67 -12.73 12.41 1.72
C ASN A 67 -13.32 12.59 0.30
N GLU A 68 -13.23 13.79 -0.26
CA GLU A 68 -13.74 14.09 -1.61
C GLU A 68 -12.91 13.42 -2.71
N MET A 69 -11.58 13.37 -2.57
CA MET A 69 -10.71 12.79 -3.59
C MET A 69 -10.88 11.28 -3.75
N ILE A 70 -11.35 10.59 -2.72
CA ILE A 70 -11.64 9.14 -2.76
C ILE A 70 -13.15 8.85 -2.87
N ARG A 71 -14.02 9.86 -2.94
CA ARG A 71 -15.48 9.69 -2.90
C ARG A 71 -16.02 8.78 -4.01
N HIS A 72 -15.42 8.84 -5.19
CA HIS A 72 -15.82 8.04 -6.36
C HIS A 72 -15.56 6.53 -6.21
N PHE A 73 -14.77 6.14 -5.21
CA PHE A 73 -14.53 4.75 -4.83
C PHE A 73 -15.50 4.20 -3.78
N SER A 74 -16.40 5.03 -3.24
CA SER A 74 -17.38 4.58 -2.24
C SER A 74 -18.47 3.75 -2.89
N GLN A 75 -18.77 2.58 -2.30
CA GLN A 75 -19.86 1.71 -2.76
C GLN A 75 -21.26 2.19 -2.32
N ASP A 76 -21.37 3.31 -1.60
CA ASP A 76 -22.68 3.87 -1.21
C ASP A 76 -23.44 4.40 -2.45
N GLU A 77 -24.59 3.79 -2.74
CA GLU A 77 -25.46 4.14 -3.87
C GLU A 77 -26.02 5.57 -3.77
N ASN A 78 -26.10 6.16 -2.57
CA ASN A 78 -26.50 7.55 -2.40
C ASN A 78 -25.39 8.51 -2.83
N LEU A 79 -24.13 8.13 -2.62
CA LEU A 79 -22.97 8.92 -3.03
C LEU A 79 -22.66 8.74 -4.51
N ASN A 80 -22.79 7.50 -5.00
CA ASN A 80 -22.48 7.12 -6.37
C ASN A 80 -23.68 6.41 -7.04
N PRO A 81 -24.78 7.14 -7.34
CA PRO A 81 -26.02 6.54 -7.89
C PRO A 81 -25.89 5.99 -9.31
N LEU A 82 -24.79 6.31 -9.99
CA LEU A 82 -24.44 5.76 -11.31
C LEU A 82 -23.46 4.58 -11.23
N GLY A 83 -23.15 4.12 -10.02
CA GLY A 83 -22.11 3.13 -9.74
C GLY A 83 -20.83 3.77 -9.23
N TRP A 84 -20.17 3.07 -8.31
CA TRP A 84 -18.81 3.38 -7.85
C TRP A 84 -17.79 3.02 -8.93
N GLN A 85 -16.62 3.65 -8.92
CA GLN A 85 -15.66 3.57 -10.02
C GLN A 85 -14.49 2.62 -9.76
N GLY A 86 -14.45 1.96 -8.61
CA GLY A 86 -13.30 1.15 -8.20
C GLY A 86 -13.33 -0.32 -8.60
N GLU A 87 -14.40 -0.81 -9.24
CA GLU A 87 -14.51 -2.21 -9.67
C GLU A 87 -13.47 -2.51 -10.75
N ASN A 88 -12.62 -3.52 -10.52
CA ASN A 88 -11.49 -3.89 -11.37
C ASN A 88 -10.80 -2.64 -11.96
N TRP A 89 -10.37 -1.76 -11.08
CA TRP A 89 -10.04 -0.38 -11.44
C TRP A 89 -8.94 -0.34 -12.50
N GLU A 90 -9.24 0.36 -13.61
CA GLU A 90 -8.41 0.41 -14.82
C GLU A 90 -8.07 -0.95 -15.48
N ASN A 91 -8.86 -1.99 -15.22
CA ASN A 91 -8.60 -3.38 -15.62
C ASN A 91 -7.29 -3.94 -15.05
N ARG A 92 -6.93 -3.54 -13.82
CA ARG A 92 -5.68 -3.94 -13.18
C ARG A 92 -5.78 -5.14 -12.25
N GLY A 93 -6.97 -5.72 -12.08
CA GLY A 93 -7.22 -6.87 -11.20
C GLY A 93 -7.48 -6.52 -9.73
N TYR A 94 -7.70 -5.25 -9.41
CA TYR A 94 -7.92 -4.76 -8.04
C TYR A 94 -9.22 -3.97 -7.94
N ASP A 95 -9.94 -4.20 -6.84
CA ASP A 95 -11.06 -3.37 -6.45
C ASP A 95 -10.58 -2.26 -5.50
N ILE A 96 -10.92 -1.00 -5.80
CA ILE A 96 -10.55 0.16 -4.97
C ILE A 96 -11.77 0.66 -4.21
N ILE A 97 -11.84 0.37 -2.91
CA ILE A 97 -13.00 0.68 -2.07
C ILE A 97 -12.62 1.78 -1.08
N SER A 98 -13.50 2.75 -0.86
CA SER A 98 -13.25 3.83 0.11
C SER A 98 -14.34 4.03 1.17
N TYR A 99 -13.89 4.46 2.35
CA TYR A 99 -14.73 4.85 3.49
C TYR A 99 -14.23 6.17 4.09
N PHE A 100 -15.14 7.06 4.43
CA PHE A 100 -14.80 8.39 4.96
C PHE A 100 -16.02 9.04 5.61
N PRO A 101 -15.81 9.98 6.55
CA PRO A 101 -16.87 10.82 7.05
C PRO A 101 -17.31 11.81 5.97
N GLU A 102 -18.58 12.17 6.03
CA GLU A 102 -19.16 13.20 5.20
C GLU A 102 -19.20 14.54 5.92
N PHE A 103 -19.17 15.61 5.12
CA PHE A 103 -19.22 16.98 5.62
C PHE A 103 -20.26 17.75 4.82
N SER A 104 -21.05 18.58 5.52
CA SER A 104 -22.09 19.37 4.87
C SER A 104 -21.54 20.40 3.88
N ASN A 105 -20.28 20.81 4.04
CA ASN A 105 -19.55 21.66 3.13
C ASN A 105 -18.26 20.93 2.68
N PRO A 106 -18.13 20.55 1.41
CA PRO A 106 -16.96 19.86 0.90
C PRO A 106 -15.71 20.76 0.82
N ASP A 107 -15.85 22.08 0.98
CA ASP A 107 -14.75 23.05 0.97
C ASP A 107 -14.52 23.69 2.36
N CYS A 108 -14.88 22.99 3.43
CA CYS A 108 -14.76 23.53 4.79
C CYS A 108 -13.31 23.79 5.20
N SER A 109 -13.04 24.98 5.74
CA SER A 109 -11.74 25.29 6.37
C SER A 109 -11.64 24.75 7.80
N ASN A 110 -12.77 24.63 8.50
CA ASN A 110 -12.89 23.94 9.77
C ASN A 110 -14.11 23.03 9.72
N CYS A 111 -13.86 21.74 9.51
CA CYS A 111 -14.87 20.75 9.14
C CYS A 111 -15.50 20.04 10.34
N GLY A 112 -14.85 20.09 11.50
CA GLY A 112 -15.34 19.42 12.70
C GLY A 112 -15.31 17.90 12.59
N GLN A 113 -16.25 17.25 13.29
CA GLN A 113 -16.37 15.80 13.40
C GLN A 113 -16.81 15.10 12.10
N GLY A 114 -17.56 15.79 11.23
CA GLY A 114 -18.26 15.15 10.12
C GLY A 114 -19.44 14.30 10.61
N PHE A 115 -19.96 13.44 9.74
CA PHE A 115 -21.01 12.46 10.06
C PHE A 115 -20.88 11.22 9.18
N GLY A 116 -21.50 10.11 9.57
CA GLY A 116 -21.57 8.89 8.76
C GLY A 116 -20.57 7.83 9.19
N THR A 117 -19.94 7.13 8.25
CA THR A 117 -18.95 6.09 8.55
C THR A 117 -17.58 6.72 8.78
N LEU A 118 -16.83 6.23 9.77
CA LEU A 118 -15.55 6.79 10.19
C LEU A 118 -15.68 8.28 10.57
N GLU A 119 -16.66 8.63 11.42
CA GLU A 119 -16.70 9.97 12.01
C GLU A 119 -15.36 10.31 12.67
N VAL A 120 -14.99 11.60 12.67
CA VAL A 120 -13.73 12.03 13.28
C VAL A 120 -13.84 12.08 14.80
N ASP A 121 -13.91 10.88 15.37
CA ASP A 121 -14.06 10.56 16.78
C ASP A 121 -13.29 9.26 17.04
N TYR A 122 -12.58 9.16 18.15
CA TYR A 122 -11.74 8.01 18.44
C TYR A 122 -12.53 6.71 18.63
N GLN A 123 -13.72 6.77 19.23
CA GLN A 123 -14.54 5.59 19.45
C GLN A 123 -15.16 5.12 18.14
N ASP A 124 -15.76 6.06 17.39
CA ASP A 124 -16.38 5.73 16.11
C ASP A 124 -15.32 5.23 15.11
N THR A 125 -14.14 5.83 15.08
CA THR A 125 -13.02 5.37 14.25
C THR A 125 -12.72 3.88 14.50
N SER A 126 -12.49 3.46 15.74
CA SER A 126 -12.20 2.04 16.02
C SER A 126 -13.43 1.14 15.80
N GLN A 127 -14.62 1.61 16.14
CA GLN A 127 -15.85 0.84 16.02
C GLN A 127 -16.19 0.53 14.56
N ASP A 128 -15.92 1.45 13.64
CA ASP A 128 -16.16 1.28 12.21
C ASP A 128 -14.97 0.61 11.51
N PHE A 129 -13.74 1.00 11.84
CA PHE A 129 -12.53 0.51 11.17
C PHE A 129 -12.41 -1.01 11.22
N TRP A 130 -12.52 -1.62 12.40
CA TRP A 130 -12.24 -3.05 12.55
C TRP A 130 -13.23 -3.94 11.79
N PRO A 131 -14.56 -3.74 11.88
CA PRO A 131 -15.51 -4.47 11.05
C PRO A 131 -15.24 -4.28 9.55
N ILE A 132 -15.05 -3.04 9.08
CA ILE A 132 -14.81 -2.73 7.66
C ILE A 132 -13.58 -3.50 7.15
N PHE A 133 -12.46 -3.41 7.85
CA PHE A 133 -11.21 -4.02 7.40
C PHE A 133 -11.25 -5.55 7.48
N ASN A 134 -11.88 -6.11 8.52
CA ASN A 134 -12.03 -7.56 8.67
C ASN A 134 -12.98 -8.17 7.63
N ASP A 135 -14.01 -7.42 7.21
CA ASP A 135 -14.96 -7.88 6.20
C ASP A 135 -14.33 -7.85 4.79
N HIS A 136 -13.63 -6.77 4.45
CA HIS A 136 -12.99 -6.61 3.13
C HIS A 136 -11.67 -7.38 2.98
N ARG A 137 -10.97 -7.64 4.09
CA ARG A 137 -9.64 -8.28 4.10
C ARG A 137 -8.68 -7.67 3.07
N PRO A 138 -8.40 -6.35 3.10
CA PRO A 138 -7.66 -5.69 2.03
C PRO A 138 -6.23 -6.23 1.89
N ILE A 139 -5.75 -6.35 0.64
CA ILE A 139 -4.34 -6.67 0.35
C ILE A 139 -3.43 -5.47 0.64
N ALA A 140 -3.98 -4.26 0.57
CA ALA A 140 -3.29 -3.03 0.88
C ALA A 140 -4.26 -1.96 1.39
N THR A 141 -3.74 -1.03 2.19
CA THR A 141 -4.52 0.13 2.64
C THR A 141 -3.72 1.43 2.55
N ILE A 142 -4.41 2.51 2.18
CA ILE A 142 -3.87 3.86 2.30
C ILE A 142 -4.88 4.67 3.08
N THR A 143 -4.41 5.24 4.18
CA THR A 143 -5.21 6.18 4.97
C THR A 143 -4.78 7.59 4.62
N PHE A 144 -5.75 8.49 4.45
CA PHE A 144 -5.50 9.89 4.13
C PHE A 144 -6.06 10.79 5.22
N SER A 145 -5.44 11.95 5.41
CA SER A 145 -6.00 13.03 6.21
C SER A 145 -5.57 14.37 5.66
N ARG A 146 -6.38 15.40 5.85
CA ARG A 146 -5.94 16.76 5.53
C ARG A 146 -4.79 17.16 6.46
N GLY A 147 -3.68 17.59 5.87
CA GLY A 147 -2.52 18.16 6.55
C GLY A 147 -2.59 19.70 6.64
N TYR A 148 -1.44 20.34 6.48
CA TYR A 148 -1.33 21.81 6.51
C TYR A 148 -2.07 22.48 5.36
N MET A 149 -2.37 23.78 5.49
CA MET A 149 -2.99 24.58 4.42
C MET A 149 -1.96 24.99 3.36
N ASP A 150 -1.45 24.01 2.62
CA ASP A 150 -0.48 24.15 1.53
C ASP A 150 -0.75 23.13 0.40
N GLN A 151 0.25 22.88 -0.44
CA GLN A 151 0.22 21.94 -1.57
C GLN A 151 1.00 20.64 -1.28
N SER A 152 1.17 20.25 -0.01
CA SER A 152 1.95 19.08 0.36
C SER A 152 1.26 17.76 -0.01
N TRP A 153 2.07 16.78 -0.39
CA TRP A 153 1.67 15.37 -0.47
C TRP A 153 2.64 14.57 0.40
N GLU A 154 2.34 14.52 1.68
CA GLU A 154 3.25 14.08 2.75
C GLU A 154 3.01 12.61 3.08
N LEU A 155 3.96 11.74 2.73
CA LEU A 155 3.92 10.34 3.16
C LEU A 155 4.50 10.21 4.56
N GLU A 156 3.65 9.79 5.49
CA GLU A 156 3.97 9.64 6.91
C GLU A 156 4.57 8.26 7.17
N PHE A 157 5.78 8.23 7.74
CA PHE A 157 6.49 6.97 7.92
C PHE A 157 6.25 6.31 9.28
N ASN A 158 5.95 7.08 10.33
CA ASN A 158 5.86 6.57 11.71
C ASN A 158 4.49 6.85 12.32
N ALA A 159 3.82 5.83 12.85
CA ALA A 159 2.64 5.98 13.70
C ALA A 159 2.88 5.33 15.07
N TYR A 160 2.44 5.97 16.15
CA TYR A 160 2.75 5.53 17.51
C TYR A 160 1.53 5.13 18.33
N ASN A 161 1.69 4.10 19.16
CA ASN A 161 0.72 3.66 20.16
C ASN A 161 0.67 4.60 21.37
N ARG A 162 0.18 5.84 21.18
CA ARG A 162 0.29 6.89 22.20
C ARG A 162 -0.61 6.62 23.40
N PHE A 163 -0.13 7.01 24.58
CA PHE A 163 -0.91 7.00 25.82
C PHE A 163 -1.82 8.24 25.97
N SER A 164 -1.45 9.36 25.34
CA SER A 164 -2.20 10.60 25.39
C SER A 164 -2.31 11.16 23.99
N TRP A 165 -3.51 11.62 23.65
CA TRP A 165 -3.87 12.10 22.33
C TRP A 165 -4.41 13.53 22.43
N ILE A 166 -4.44 14.25 21.32
CA ILE A 166 -5.18 15.52 21.26
C ILE A 166 -6.67 15.20 21.36
N ASN A 167 -7.42 15.93 22.19
CA ASN A 167 -8.85 15.69 22.33
C ASN A 167 -9.59 15.87 21.01
N ASP A 168 -10.48 14.93 20.68
CA ASP A 168 -11.43 15.06 19.58
C ASP A 168 -12.68 15.86 19.99
N PHE A 169 -13.79 15.68 19.26
CA PHE A 169 -14.99 16.48 19.39
C PHE A 169 -15.98 15.98 20.44
N THR A 170 -16.01 14.68 20.74
CA THR A 170 -17.08 14.04 21.53
C THR A 170 -16.52 13.20 22.68
N SER A 171 -17.26 13.12 23.79
CA SER A 171 -16.81 12.37 24.96
C SER A 171 -17.10 10.86 24.81
N PRO A 172 -16.14 9.96 25.12
CA PRO A 172 -14.81 10.26 25.68
C PRO A 172 -13.77 10.79 24.68
N PHE A 173 -13.17 11.94 24.99
CA PHE A 173 -12.31 12.68 24.04
C PHE A 173 -10.96 12.03 23.67
N GLN A 174 -10.72 10.82 24.17
CA GLN A 174 -9.48 10.07 24.02
C GLN A 174 -9.85 8.65 23.64
N PRO A 175 -8.96 7.91 22.94
CA PRO A 175 -9.18 6.49 22.70
C PRO A 175 -9.51 5.73 23.98
N THR A 176 -10.42 4.77 23.87
CA THR A 176 -10.77 3.87 24.97
C THR A 176 -10.66 2.42 24.46
N PRO A 177 -9.60 1.68 24.83
CA PRO A 177 -8.52 2.03 25.76
C PRO A 177 -7.53 3.09 25.21
N SER A 178 -6.74 3.69 26.11
CA SER A 178 -5.57 4.50 25.75
C SER A 178 -4.32 3.98 26.50
N PRO A 179 -3.28 3.49 25.79
CA PRO A 179 -3.16 3.45 24.34
C PRO A 179 -4.14 2.46 23.68
N PRO A 180 -4.45 2.62 22.38
CA PRO A 180 -5.44 1.79 21.69
C PRO A 180 -5.04 0.32 21.55
N ASP A 181 -3.76 0.03 21.29
CA ASP A 181 -3.25 -1.34 21.24
C ASP A 181 -2.74 -1.75 22.62
N SER A 182 -3.52 -2.56 23.32
CA SER A 182 -3.17 -3.08 24.65
C SER A 182 -2.16 -4.23 24.64
N ASP A 183 -1.88 -4.79 23.47
CA ASP A 183 -1.01 -5.97 23.33
C ASP A 183 0.47 -5.59 23.17
N VAL A 184 0.74 -4.31 22.87
CA VAL A 184 2.09 -3.75 22.73
C VAL A 184 2.34 -2.62 23.73
N SER A 185 3.60 -2.21 23.86
CA SER A 185 3.97 -1.13 24.77
C SER A 185 3.41 0.23 24.31
N VAL A 186 3.25 1.14 25.28
CA VAL A 186 3.08 2.58 24.98
C VAL A 186 4.22 3.05 24.08
N MET A 187 3.90 3.91 23.10
CA MET A 187 4.81 4.39 22.06
C MET A 187 5.39 3.29 21.15
N PHE A 188 4.78 2.10 21.10
CA PHE A 188 5.12 1.13 20.07
C PHE A 188 4.92 1.77 18.69
N GLU A 189 5.97 1.78 17.90
CA GLU A 189 6.02 2.38 16.57
C GLU A 189 5.60 1.34 15.53
N ARG A 190 4.68 1.72 14.64
CA ARG A 190 4.36 0.96 13.43
C ARG A 190 4.73 1.81 12.23
N ASN A 191 5.55 1.26 11.35
CA ASN A 191 5.99 1.97 10.16
C ASN A 191 5.05 1.75 8.99
N SER A 192 4.95 2.78 8.16
CA SER A 192 4.48 2.61 6.78
C SER A 192 5.43 1.68 6.02
N ASN A 193 4.85 0.85 5.15
CA ASN A 193 5.60 0.08 4.17
C ASN A 193 5.00 0.23 2.77
N LEU A 194 4.35 1.37 2.52
CA LEU A 194 4.00 1.79 1.15
C LEU A 194 5.27 1.88 0.28
N PRO A 195 5.16 1.77 -1.05
CA PRO A 195 6.26 2.06 -1.97
C PRO A 195 6.53 3.57 -2.03
N ILE A 196 7.04 4.11 -0.92
CA ILE A 196 7.04 5.54 -0.63
C ILE A 196 7.85 6.31 -1.68
N ASN A 197 9.05 5.84 -2.01
CA ASN A 197 9.90 6.55 -2.98
C ASN A 197 9.28 6.53 -4.37
N GLU A 198 8.68 5.41 -4.76
CA GLU A 198 7.99 5.24 -6.03
C GLU A 198 6.79 6.18 -6.11
N ILE A 199 5.99 6.28 -5.04
CA ILE A 199 4.84 7.20 -4.96
C ILE A 199 5.32 8.65 -5.07
N ILE A 200 6.32 9.06 -4.28
CA ILE A 200 6.85 10.44 -4.32
C ILE A 200 7.33 10.81 -5.71
N ASN A 201 8.15 9.94 -6.33
CA ASN A 201 8.67 10.17 -7.67
C ASN A 201 7.55 10.22 -8.70
N ALA A 202 6.54 9.36 -8.58
CA ALA A 202 5.38 9.35 -9.47
C ALA A 202 4.59 10.67 -9.38
N ILE A 203 4.28 11.14 -8.17
CA ILE A 203 3.57 12.41 -7.96
C ILE A 203 4.38 13.60 -8.47
N ASP A 204 5.68 13.66 -8.17
CA ASP A 204 6.56 14.73 -8.65
C ASP A 204 6.59 14.77 -10.19
N SER A 205 6.68 13.60 -10.82
CA SER A 205 6.73 13.47 -12.28
C SER A 205 5.48 13.93 -13.01
N MET A 206 4.32 13.99 -12.32
CA MET A 206 3.07 14.47 -12.92
C MET A 206 3.13 15.97 -13.23
N GLY A 207 3.95 16.75 -12.51
CA GLY A 207 4.07 18.19 -12.72
C GLY A 207 2.79 18.99 -12.42
N ILE A 208 1.92 18.47 -11.55
CA ILE A 208 0.60 19.05 -11.21
C ILE A 208 0.65 20.11 -10.09
N GLY A 209 1.85 20.57 -9.71
CA GLY A 209 2.02 21.66 -8.73
C GLY A 209 1.96 21.24 -7.26
N LEU A 210 2.09 19.94 -6.98
CA LEU A 210 2.19 19.40 -5.62
C LEU A 210 3.65 19.37 -5.13
N ASN A 211 3.83 19.36 -3.81
CA ASN A 211 5.13 19.21 -3.16
C ASN A 211 5.17 17.85 -2.42
N PRO A 212 5.45 16.73 -3.12
CA PRO A 212 5.52 15.42 -2.49
C PRO A 212 6.81 15.28 -1.67
N TYR A 213 6.70 14.80 -0.43
CA TYR A 213 7.85 14.42 0.38
C TYR A 213 7.52 13.32 1.39
N VAL A 214 8.55 12.74 1.98
CA VAL A 214 8.43 11.73 3.04
C VAL A 214 8.77 12.36 4.37
N ASP A 215 7.88 12.23 5.35
CA ASP A 215 8.25 12.49 6.74
C ASP A 215 8.77 11.21 7.40
N LEU A 216 10.10 11.05 7.37
CA LEU A 216 10.80 9.91 7.97
C LEU A 216 10.95 10.02 9.49
N ASN A 217 10.88 11.23 10.06
CA ASN A 217 11.29 11.49 11.44
C ASN A 217 10.18 12.05 12.32
N GLY A 218 9.12 12.58 11.73
CA GLY A 218 7.95 13.05 12.44
C GLY A 218 6.88 11.98 12.58
N ASP A 219 5.65 12.45 12.68
CA ASP A 219 4.45 11.67 12.97
C ASP A 219 3.19 12.38 12.47
N PRO A 220 2.08 11.64 12.23
CA PRO A 220 0.82 12.23 11.79
C PRO A 220 0.06 13.07 12.85
N GLY A 221 0.74 13.58 13.88
CA GLY A 221 0.27 14.72 14.69
C GLY A 221 -0.41 14.40 16.01
N GLY A 222 -0.45 13.14 16.47
CA GLY A 222 -1.01 12.75 17.77
C GLY A 222 -2.52 12.99 17.92
N TYR A 223 -3.22 13.17 16.79
CA TYR A 223 -4.67 13.33 16.71
C TYR A 223 -5.34 12.14 16.01
N VAL A 224 -6.59 12.26 15.56
CA VAL A 224 -7.33 11.17 14.90
C VAL A 224 -6.67 10.75 13.58
N SER A 225 -5.93 11.63 12.89
CA SER A 225 -5.12 11.26 11.71
C SER A 225 -4.08 10.18 12.03
N GLU A 226 -3.27 10.39 13.06
CA GLU A 226 -2.28 9.38 13.48
C GLU A 226 -2.95 8.13 14.05
N PHE A 227 -4.10 8.27 14.67
CA PHE A 227 -4.86 7.12 15.17
C PHE A 227 -5.31 6.20 14.03
N MET A 228 -5.81 6.78 12.94
CA MET A 228 -6.14 6.06 11.71
C MET A 228 -4.90 5.47 11.03
N ALA A 229 -3.79 6.23 10.95
CA ALA A 229 -2.51 5.72 10.45
C ALA A 229 -2.01 4.50 11.24
N TYR A 230 -2.14 4.55 12.57
CA TYR A 230 -1.79 3.47 13.47
C TYR A 230 -2.72 2.27 13.27
N HIS A 231 -4.03 2.46 13.12
CA HIS A 231 -4.98 1.38 12.84
C HIS A 231 -4.68 0.68 11.51
N GLY A 232 -4.41 1.43 10.43
CA GLY A 232 -4.07 0.86 9.12
C GLY A 232 -2.81 -0.03 9.17
N THR A 233 -1.74 0.48 9.79
CA THR A 233 -0.49 -0.29 9.94
C THR A 233 -0.62 -1.43 10.95
N TRP A 234 -1.44 -1.27 12.00
CA TRP A 234 -1.75 -2.32 12.96
C TRP A 234 -2.52 -3.46 12.31
N TYR A 235 -3.56 -3.17 11.53
CA TYR A 235 -4.30 -4.18 10.76
C TYR A 235 -3.36 -4.99 9.86
N ARG A 236 -2.46 -4.32 9.13
CA ARG A 236 -1.45 -4.99 8.31
C ARG A 236 -0.60 -5.94 9.14
N ASP A 237 -0.07 -5.48 10.26
CA ASP A 237 0.84 -6.28 11.09
C ASP A 237 0.17 -7.51 11.72
N LEU A 238 -1.14 -7.46 11.95
CA LEU A 238 -1.94 -8.62 12.36
C LEU A 238 -2.19 -9.63 11.23
N ASN A 239 -2.10 -9.18 9.97
CA ASN A 239 -2.51 -9.93 8.78
C ASN A 239 -1.34 -10.10 7.79
N LEU A 240 -0.11 -10.37 8.25
CA LEU A 240 1.06 -10.56 7.37
C LEU A 240 1.17 -11.96 6.74
N THR A 241 0.31 -12.89 7.12
CA THR A 241 0.41 -14.31 6.76
C THR A 241 -0.89 -14.89 6.23
N GLY A 242 -0.80 -15.95 5.42
CA GLY A 242 -1.96 -16.59 4.78
C GLY A 242 -2.34 -15.93 3.46
N ASP A 243 -3.39 -16.47 2.83
CA ASP A 243 -3.84 -16.02 1.49
C ASP A 243 -4.51 -14.65 1.53
N GLU A 244 -5.13 -14.29 2.65
CA GLU A 244 -5.83 -13.02 2.86
C GLU A 244 -4.93 -11.95 3.51
N LYS A 245 -3.60 -12.09 3.38
CA LYS A 245 -2.65 -11.17 4.01
C LYS A 245 -2.74 -9.75 3.43
N CYS A 246 -2.54 -8.77 4.30
CA CYS A 246 -2.35 -7.37 3.95
C CYS A 246 -0.84 -7.11 3.82
N LEU A 247 -0.38 -6.83 2.60
CA LEU A 247 1.03 -6.63 2.31
C LEU A 247 1.52 -5.27 2.72
N THR A 248 0.69 -4.23 2.55
CA THR A 248 1.17 -2.87 2.68
C THR A 248 0.11 -1.92 3.23
N ALA A 249 0.58 -1.01 4.08
CA ALA A 249 -0.23 -0.02 4.73
C ALA A 249 0.59 1.24 4.97
N GLY A 250 -0.07 2.39 4.92
CA GLY A 250 0.53 3.66 5.31
C GLY A 250 -0.48 4.80 5.37
N HIS A 251 0.06 5.99 5.63
CA HIS A 251 -0.71 7.21 5.77
C HIS A 251 -0.12 8.32 4.92
N ILE A 252 -1.01 9.16 4.36
CA ILE A 252 -0.62 10.31 3.57
C ILE A 252 -1.40 11.54 4.05
N HIS A 253 -0.67 12.55 4.53
CA HIS A 253 -1.22 13.88 4.75
C HIS A 253 -1.29 14.65 3.43
N VAL A 254 -2.45 15.25 3.16
CA VAL A 254 -2.73 15.98 1.93
C VAL A 254 -2.96 17.44 2.25
N GLY A 255 -2.22 18.33 1.59
CA GLY A 255 -2.31 19.77 1.74
C GLY A 255 -3.73 20.30 1.50
N GLY A 256 -4.22 21.12 2.42
CA GLY A 256 -5.58 21.66 2.41
C GLY A 256 -5.83 22.74 1.35
N LEU A 257 -4.81 23.19 0.59
CA LEU A 257 -4.99 24.09 -0.56
C LEU A 257 -5.01 23.35 -1.90
N ILE A 258 -4.87 22.03 -1.89
CA ILE A 258 -5.02 21.20 -3.09
C ILE A 258 -6.51 21.15 -3.45
N ASP A 259 -6.85 21.53 -4.70
CA ASP A 259 -8.22 21.39 -5.17
C ASP A 259 -8.59 19.92 -5.39
N THR A 260 -9.88 19.60 -5.30
CA THR A 260 -10.37 18.22 -5.37
C THR A 260 -9.95 17.50 -6.64
N GLN A 261 -9.90 18.18 -7.79
CA GLN A 261 -9.53 17.53 -9.05
C GLN A 261 -8.06 17.12 -9.05
N THR A 262 -7.17 18.03 -8.64
CA THR A 262 -5.73 17.73 -8.46
C THR A 262 -5.52 16.62 -7.42
N ALA A 263 -6.29 16.63 -6.33
CA ALA A 263 -6.22 15.58 -5.30
C ALA A 263 -6.68 14.20 -5.82
N ILE A 264 -7.72 14.14 -6.67
CA ILE A 264 -8.16 12.90 -7.35
C ILE A 264 -7.06 12.37 -8.25
N GLU A 265 -6.43 13.25 -9.05
CA GLU A 265 -5.35 12.86 -9.96
C GLU A 265 -4.15 12.28 -9.20
N ALA A 266 -3.73 12.93 -8.12
CA ALA A 266 -2.65 12.47 -7.25
C ALA A 266 -2.99 11.15 -6.52
N THR A 267 -4.23 11.00 -6.05
CA THR A 267 -4.72 9.76 -5.44
C THR A 267 -4.67 8.61 -6.44
N ASN A 268 -5.18 8.82 -7.65
CA ASN A 268 -5.18 7.81 -8.70
C ASN A 268 -3.75 7.42 -9.07
N GLN A 269 -2.83 8.38 -9.18
CA GLN A 269 -1.44 8.05 -9.44
C GLN A 269 -0.79 7.26 -8.30
N THR A 270 -1.09 7.60 -7.05
CA THR A 270 -0.65 6.86 -5.86
C THR A 270 -1.14 5.40 -5.89
N VAL A 271 -2.42 5.19 -6.22
CA VAL A 271 -3.02 3.85 -6.31
C VAL A 271 -2.40 3.04 -7.45
N ARG A 272 -2.18 3.63 -8.64
CA ARG A 272 -1.48 2.95 -9.75
C ARG A 272 -0.09 2.48 -9.32
N THR A 273 0.69 3.35 -8.70
CA THR A 273 2.03 3.01 -8.23
C THR A 273 2.01 1.91 -7.16
N LEU A 274 1.01 1.93 -6.28
CA LEU A 274 0.80 0.85 -5.31
C LEU A 274 0.44 -0.48 -6.00
N ILE A 275 -0.44 -0.47 -7.00
CA ILE A 275 -0.77 -1.67 -7.78
C ILE A 275 0.48 -2.23 -8.47
N ASP A 276 1.27 -1.37 -9.12
CA ASP A 276 2.51 -1.78 -9.79
C ASP A 276 3.53 -2.38 -8.79
N TYR A 277 3.51 -1.93 -7.53
CA TYR A 277 4.29 -2.53 -6.45
C TYR A 277 3.72 -3.89 -6.01
N LEU A 278 2.41 -3.99 -5.80
CA LEU A 278 1.75 -5.25 -5.39
C LEU A 278 1.94 -6.35 -6.42
N ASN A 279 1.88 -6.00 -7.71
CA ASN A 279 2.08 -6.93 -8.81
C ASN A 279 3.46 -7.61 -8.81
N GLN A 280 4.46 -7.03 -8.14
CA GLN A 280 5.77 -7.66 -7.98
C GLN A 280 5.75 -8.87 -7.04
N PHE A 281 4.67 -9.04 -6.27
CA PHE A 281 4.48 -10.11 -5.30
C PHE A 281 3.31 -11.03 -5.64
N THR A 282 2.48 -10.71 -6.63
CA THR A 282 1.35 -11.56 -7.00
C THR A 282 1.72 -12.52 -8.12
N TYR A 283 1.33 -13.78 -8.00
CA TYR A 283 1.49 -14.78 -9.06
C TYR A 283 0.19 -15.54 -9.29
N VAL A 284 0.00 -16.03 -10.51
CA VAL A 284 -1.08 -16.95 -10.84
C VAL A 284 -0.52 -18.38 -10.86
N PRO A 285 -1.05 -19.33 -10.07
CA PRO A 285 -0.60 -20.72 -10.14
C PRO A 285 -0.77 -21.28 -11.56
N GLY A 286 0.31 -21.82 -12.11
CA GLY A 286 0.38 -22.32 -13.48
C GLY A 286 0.92 -21.32 -14.51
N ASP A 287 0.96 -20.03 -14.22
CA ASP A 287 1.55 -18.99 -15.08
C ASP A 287 3.06 -18.87 -14.79
N ALA A 288 3.83 -19.84 -15.29
CA ALA A 288 5.26 -19.94 -15.02
C ALA A 288 6.08 -18.93 -15.83
N ASN A 289 5.55 -18.43 -16.94
CA ASN A 289 6.23 -17.43 -17.77
C ASN A 289 5.89 -15.97 -17.38
N LEU A 290 4.90 -15.78 -16.50
CA LEU A 290 4.41 -14.50 -15.97
C LEU A 290 3.82 -13.58 -17.05
N ASP A 291 3.16 -14.16 -18.06
CA ASP A 291 2.48 -13.40 -19.12
C ASP A 291 0.96 -13.27 -18.90
N GLU A 292 0.49 -13.64 -17.71
CA GLU A 292 -0.90 -13.60 -17.26
C GLU A 292 -1.82 -14.61 -17.99
N THR A 293 -1.27 -15.44 -18.88
CA THR A 293 -2.01 -16.45 -19.65
C THR A 293 -1.51 -17.84 -19.35
N ILE A 294 -2.34 -18.68 -18.71
CA ILE A 294 -1.98 -20.07 -18.48
C ILE A 294 -2.14 -20.90 -19.77
N ASP A 295 -1.03 -21.24 -20.42
CA ASP A 295 -1.02 -22.05 -21.63
C ASP A 295 0.19 -23.01 -21.75
N VAL A 296 0.40 -23.58 -22.94
CA VAL A 296 1.46 -24.56 -23.18
C VAL A 296 2.87 -23.97 -23.05
N LEU A 297 3.04 -22.66 -23.12
CA LEU A 297 4.32 -21.97 -22.93
C LEU A 297 4.77 -22.04 -21.47
N ASP A 298 3.86 -22.01 -20.50
CA ASP A 298 4.17 -22.24 -19.09
C ASP A 298 4.73 -23.64 -18.87
N LEU A 299 4.12 -24.64 -19.52
CA LEU A 299 4.58 -26.02 -19.46
C LEU A 299 6.02 -26.14 -19.98
N VAL A 300 6.37 -25.39 -21.03
CA VAL A 300 7.74 -25.33 -21.55
C VAL A 300 8.69 -24.73 -20.51
N VAL A 301 8.29 -23.68 -19.80
CA VAL A 301 9.09 -23.06 -18.73
C VAL A 301 9.34 -24.05 -17.58
N ILE A 302 8.28 -24.70 -17.07
CA ILE A 302 8.38 -25.67 -15.97
C ILE A 302 9.24 -26.87 -16.41
N MET A 303 9.03 -27.42 -17.60
CA MET A 303 9.84 -28.53 -18.13
C MET A 303 11.32 -28.16 -18.24
N ASN A 304 11.63 -26.97 -18.74
CA ASN A 304 13.02 -26.52 -18.84
C ASN A 304 13.67 -26.37 -17.46
N SER A 305 12.91 -25.96 -16.45
CA SER A 305 13.38 -25.94 -15.07
C SER A 305 13.67 -27.34 -14.52
N ILE A 306 12.73 -28.29 -14.69
CA ILE A 306 12.90 -29.69 -14.26
C ILE A 306 14.13 -30.34 -14.93
N LEU A 307 14.37 -30.01 -16.20
CA LEU A 307 15.53 -30.51 -16.95
C LEU A 307 16.86 -29.82 -16.59
N GLY A 308 16.84 -28.79 -15.73
CA GLY A 308 18.02 -28.01 -15.35
C GLY A 308 18.54 -27.07 -16.44
N ASN A 309 17.70 -26.76 -17.44
CA ASN A 309 18.05 -25.88 -18.55
C ASN A 309 17.69 -24.41 -18.28
N ASN A 310 16.88 -24.13 -17.25
CA ASN A 310 16.48 -22.79 -16.86
C ASN A 310 16.37 -22.67 -15.34
N GLU A 311 16.98 -21.64 -14.75
CA GLU A 311 16.78 -21.30 -13.34
C GLU A 311 15.59 -20.34 -13.23
N LEU A 312 14.58 -20.70 -12.46
CA LEU A 312 13.40 -19.88 -12.25
C LEU A 312 13.68 -18.81 -11.20
N SER A 313 13.10 -17.62 -11.39
CA SER A 313 13.03 -16.63 -10.33
C SER A 313 12.11 -17.11 -9.18
N ASN A 314 12.21 -16.49 -8.01
CA ASN A 314 11.40 -16.89 -6.85
C ASN A 314 9.89 -16.90 -7.16
N ILE A 315 9.37 -15.88 -7.85
CA ILE A 315 7.94 -15.80 -8.18
C ILE A 315 7.52 -16.89 -9.16
N GLN A 316 8.37 -17.21 -10.14
CA GLN A 316 8.13 -18.32 -11.07
C GLN A 316 8.17 -19.67 -10.35
N ILE A 317 8.98 -19.83 -9.29
CA ILE A 317 8.98 -21.04 -8.48
C ILE A 317 7.61 -21.23 -7.83
N TYR A 318 7.04 -20.19 -7.21
CA TYR A 318 5.70 -20.28 -6.62
C TYR A 318 4.61 -20.49 -7.67
N ALA A 319 4.70 -19.84 -8.83
CA ALA A 319 3.76 -20.06 -9.93
C ALA A 319 3.85 -21.50 -10.48
N SER A 320 5.03 -22.11 -10.47
CA SER A 320 5.29 -23.44 -11.00
C SER A 320 5.03 -24.58 -10.02
N ASP A 321 4.99 -24.31 -8.71
CA ASP A 321 4.70 -25.25 -7.63
C ASP A 321 3.18 -25.28 -7.36
N ILE A 322 2.44 -25.91 -8.26
CA ILE A 322 0.97 -25.81 -8.35
C ILE A 322 0.29 -26.57 -7.20
N ASN A 323 0.93 -27.61 -6.67
CA ASN A 323 0.43 -28.33 -5.50
C ASN A 323 0.97 -27.80 -4.17
N GLU A 324 1.79 -26.75 -4.20
CA GLU A 324 2.37 -26.06 -3.05
C GLU A 324 3.19 -27.01 -2.13
N ASP A 325 3.79 -28.06 -2.69
CA ASP A 325 4.60 -29.03 -1.95
C ASP A 325 6.10 -28.65 -1.85
N GLN A 326 6.45 -27.48 -2.39
CA GLN A 326 7.79 -26.90 -2.45
C GLN A 326 8.74 -27.61 -3.42
N ILE A 327 8.22 -28.51 -4.28
CA ILE A 327 9.02 -29.29 -5.23
C ILE A 327 8.40 -29.25 -6.62
N ILE A 328 8.99 -28.46 -7.51
CA ILE A 328 8.60 -28.45 -8.92
C ILE A 328 8.98 -29.78 -9.60
N ASN A 329 7.98 -30.59 -9.95
CA ASN A 329 8.18 -31.89 -10.56
C ASN A 329 7.05 -32.28 -11.55
N ILE A 330 7.00 -33.56 -11.92
CA ILE A 330 6.01 -34.07 -12.89
C ILE A 330 4.56 -33.94 -12.39
N GLN A 331 4.34 -33.85 -11.07
CA GLN A 331 3.02 -33.63 -10.49
C GLN A 331 2.48 -32.24 -10.87
N ASP A 332 3.30 -31.19 -10.82
CA ASP A 332 2.92 -29.84 -11.25
C ASP A 332 2.59 -29.80 -12.73
N ILE A 333 3.36 -30.50 -13.56
CA ILE A 333 3.07 -30.62 -15.00
C ILE A 333 1.69 -31.25 -15.23
N ILE A 334 1.34 -32.30 -14.49
CA ILE A 334 0.02 -32.94 -14.61
C ILE A 334 -1.09 -31.97 -14.22
N LEU A 335 -0.89 -31.22 -13.13
CA LEU A 335 -1.86 -30.21 -12.67
C LEU A 335 -1.99 -29.06 -13.67
N LEU A 336 -0.89 -28.58 -14.24
CA LEU A 336 -0.89 -27.54 -15.26
C LEU A 336 -1.64 -28.00 -16.52
N ILE A 337 -1.40 -29.23 -16.99
CA ILE A 337 -2.13 -29.79 -18.13
C ILE A 337 -3.63 -29.82 -17.85
N ASN A 338 -4.04 -30.22 -16.64
CA ASN A 338 -5.44 -30.22 -16.24
C ASN A 338 -6.05 -28.81 -16.24
N ILE A 339 -5.32 -27.81 -15.76
CA ILE A 339 -5.70 -26.39 -15.83
C ILE A 339 -5.89 -25.96 -17.29
N ILE A 340 -4.90 -26.18 -18.16
CA ILE A 340 -4.94 -25.80 -19.59
C ILE A 340 -6.10 -26.49 -20.32
N LEU A 341 -6.36 -27.76 -20.02
CA LEU A 341 -7.41 -28.55 -20.66
C LEU A 341 -8.80 -28.35 -20.03
N ASN A 342 -8.90 -27.57 -18.95
CA ASN A 342 -10.11 -27.44 -18.11
C ASN A 342 -10.70 -28.81 -17.69
N ASN A 343 -9.86 -29.76 -17.26
CA ASN A 343 -10.26 -31.13 -16.91
C ASN A 343 -9.74 -31.63 -15.56
#